data_AF-A0A1I8BS30-F1
#
_entry.id   AF-A0A1I8BS30-F1
#
_cell.length_a   1.000
_cell.length_b   1.000
_cell.length_c   1.000
_cell.angle_alpha   90.00
_cell.angle_beta   90.00
_cell.angle_gamma   90.00
#
_symmetry.space_group_name_H-M   'P 1'
#
loop_
_entity.id
_entity.type
_entity.pdbx_description
1 polymer ?
#
loop_
_entity_poly.entity_id
_entity_poly.type
_entity_poly.pdbx_seq_one_letter_code
_entity_poly.pdbx_strand_id
1 'polypeptide(L)'
;MSSPNRKRSKITLETKKKIIDVSANQNSTELGKQFELPPSTIRRILQNKRSILNALEQGNEAKRIVLRPVKHVNIDEAVLLWVKTLRTNGISLNGPLLKV
;
A
#
# COMPACT_ATOMS: atom_id res chain seq x y z
N MET A 1 -32.13 3.86 -7.47
CA MET A 1 -31.20 5.00 -7.26
C MET A 1 -29.77 4.52 -7.51
N SER A 2 -29.20 4.81 -8.68
CA SER A 2 -27.79 4.51 -8.95
C SER A 2 -26.92 5.50 -8.19
N SER A 3 -26.11 5.02 -7.24
CA SER A 3 -25.18 5.88 -6.51
C SER A 3 -24.14 6.42 -7.50
N PRO A 4 -23.81 7.73 -7.47
CA PRO A 4 -22.81 8.28 -8.38
C PRO A 4 -21.49 7.51 -8.21
N ASN A 5 -20.86 7.17 -9.34
CA ASN A 5 -19.68 6.33 -9.41
C ASN A 5 -18.49 7.07 -8.76
N ARG A 6 -18.37 6.97 -7.43
CA ARG A 6 -17.39 7.73 -6.63
C ARG A 6 -15.98 7.30 -7.04
N LYS A 7 -15.15 8.24 -7.47
CA LYS A 7 -13.73 7.98 -7.77
C LYS A 7 -13.09 7.33 -6.53
N ARG A 8 -12.39 6.21 -6.73
CA ARG A 8 -11.71 5.49 -5.64
C ARG A 8 -10.62 6.38 -5.04
N SER A 9 -10.67 6.60 -3.73
CA SER A 9 -9.62 7.32 -3.01
C SER A 9 -8.36 6.47 -2.88
N LYS A 10 -7.20 7.11 -3.05
CA LYS A 10 -5.90 6.50 -2.80
C LYS A 10 -5.58 6.66 -1.31
N ILE A 11 -5.57 5.55 -0.56
CA ILE A 11 -5.34 5.56 0.89
C ILE A 11 -4.04 4.82 1.19
N THR A 12 -3.08 5.50 1.79
CA THR A 12 -1.76 4.96 2.16
C THR A 12 -1.86 3.99 3.34
N LEU A 13 -0.82 3.17 3.54
CA LEU A 13 -0.72 2.30 4.72
C LEU A 13 -0.67 3.12 6.01
N GLU A 14 0.00 4.27 6.00
CA GLU A 14 0.05 5.18 7.16
C GLU A 14 -1.35 5.64 7.58
N THR A 15 -2.17 6.13 6.64
CA THR A 15 -3.54 6.57 6.95
C THR A 15 -4.40 5.40 7.42
N LYS A 16 -4.22 4.21 6.84
CA LYS A 16 -4.92 3.00 7.30
C LYS A 16 -4.52 2.63 8.73
N LYS A 17 -3.24 2.75 9.09
CA LYS A 17 -2.75 2.53 10.46
C LYS A 17 -3.41 3.50 11.44
N LYS A 18 -3.42 4.81 11.11
CA LYS A 18 -4.10 5.82 11.93
C LYS A 18 -5.57 5.50 12.16
N ILE A 19 -6.29 5.03 11.12
CA ILE A 19 -7.69 4.59 11.26
C ILE A 19 -7.80 3.41 12.23
N ILE A 20 -6.89 2.42 12.15
CA ILE A 20 -6.87 1.27 13.07
C ILE A 20 -6.60 1.73 14.50
N ASP A 21 -5.62 2.61 14.72
CA ASP A 21 -5.24 3.10 16.05
C ASP A 21 -6.39 3.89 16.72
N VAL A 22 -7.08 4.74 15.95
CA VAL A 22 -8.23 5.53 16.45
C VAL A 22 -9.49 4.67 16.62
N SER A 23 -9.61 3.55 15.90
CA SER A 23 -10.81 2.69 15.94
C SER A 23 -11.08 2.02 17.28
N ALA A 24 -10.11 1.98 18.20
CA ALA A 24 -10.33 1.51 19.56
C ALA A 24 -11.28 2.42 20.36
N ASN A 25 -11.33 3.72 20.03
CA ASN A 25 -12.02 4.75 20.80
C ASN A 25 -13.23 5.37 20.09
N GLN A 26 -13.48 5.03 18.82
CA GLN A 26 -14.50 5.67 18.00
C GLN A 26 -15.31 4.69 17.16
N ASN A 27 -16.55 5.07 16.88
CA ASN A 27 -17.45 4.29 16.03
C ASN A 27 -17.09 4.45 14.54
N SER A 28 -17.42 3.45 13.72
CA SER A 28 -17.13 3.47 12.27
C SER A 28 -17.75 4.65 11.51
N THR A 29 -18.87 5.19 12.01
CA THR A 29 -19.53 6.38 11.48
C THR A 29 -18.75 7.66 11.76
N GLU A 30 -18.18 7.79 12.95
CA GLU A 30 -17.33 8.92 13.36
C GLU A 30 -16.01 8.89 12.60
N LEU A 31 -15.38 7.72 12.48
CA LEU A 31 -14.19 7.51 11.65
C LEU A 31 -14.45 7.88 10.18
N GLY A 32 -15.63 7.53 9.65
CA GLY A 32 -16.01 7.89 8.28
C GLY A 32 -16.07 9.39 8.07
N LYS A 33 -16.57 10.15 9.06
CA LYS A 33 -16.60 11.62 9.03
C LYS A 33 -15.19 12.21 9.17
N GLN A 34 -14.41 11.75 10.15
CA GLN A 34 -13.08 12.28 10.44
C GLN A 34 -12.10 12.09 9.28
N PHE A 35 -12.14 10.93 8.63
CA PHE A 35 -11.25 10.60 7.51
C PHE A 35 -11.87 10.87 6.13
N GLU A 36 -13.09 11.40 6.07
CA GLU A 36 -13.88 11.63 4.85
C GLU A 36 -14.05 10.38 3.96
N LEU A 37 -14.07 9.20 4.58
CA LEU A 37 -14.16 7.91 3.91
C LEU A 37 -15.56 7.29 4.05
N PRO A 38 -16.03 6.56 3.01
CA PRO A 38 -17.26 5.78 3.13
C PRO A 38 -17.15 4.76 4.28
N PRO A 39 -18.24 4.50 5.04
CA PRO A 39 -18.24 3.49 6.10
C PRO A 39 -17.81 2.10 5.62
N SER A 40 -18.14 1.74 4.38
CA SER A 40 -17.70 0.49 3.73
C SER A 40 -16.18 0.38 3.58
N THR A 41 -15.50 1.51 3.38
CA THR A 41 -14.04 1.58 3.27
C THR A 41 -13.39 1.40 4.65
N ILE A 42 -13.90 2.10 5.67
CA ILE A 42 -13.44 1.95 7.06
C ILE A 42 -13.57 0.49 7.50
N ARG A 43 -14.76 -0.12 7.31
CA ARG A 43 -15.00 -1.53 7.66
C ARG A 43 -13.98 -2.47 7.01
N ARG A 44 -13.69 -2.26 5.73
CA ARG A 44 -12.72 -3.08 4.99
C ARG A 44 -11.27 -2.87 5.44
N ILE A 45 -10.91 -1.67 5.87
CA ILE A 45 -9.61 -1.39 6.49
C ILE A 45 -9.50 -2.17 7.81
N LEU A 46 -10.54 -2.11 8.67
CA LEU A 46 -10.55 -2.81 9.96
C LEU A 46 -10.55 -4.34 9.82
N GLN A 47 -11.25 -4.89 8.82
CA GLN A 47 -11.19 -6.33 8.51
C GLN A 47 -9.77 -6.77 8.12
N ASN A 48 -9.04 -5.93 7.40
CA ASN A 48 -7.67 -6.21 6.96
C ASN A 48 -6.61 -5.73 7.94
N LYS A 49 -6.97 -5.38 9.18
CA LYS A 49 -6.04 -4.77 10.17
C LYS A 49 -4.74 -5.54 10.35
N ARG A 50 -4.82 -6.87 10.47
CA ARG A 50 -3.66 -7.75 10.68
C ARG A 50 -2.68 -7.66 9.51
N SER A 51 -3.19 -7.72 8.27
CA SER A 51 -2.35 -7.63 7.07
C SER A 51 -1.67 -6.26 6.95
N ILE A 52 -2.36 -5.18 7.36
CA ILE A 52 -1.81 -3.82 7.31
C ILE A 52 -0.69 -3.64 8.34
N LEU A 53 -0.89 -4.13 9.58
CA LEU A 53 0.11 -4.06 10.64
C LEU A 53 1.35 -4.92 10.31
N ASN A 54 1.14 -6.18 9.91
CA ASN A 54 2.24 -7.07 9.51
C ASN A 54 3.07 -6.48 8.36
N ALA A 55 2.44 -5.83 7.38
CA ALA A 55 3.18 -5.21 6.28
C ALA A 55 4.08 -4.06 6.75
N LEU A 56 3.62 -3.25 7.71
CA LEU A 56 4.42 -2.18 8.30
C LEU A 56 5.58 -2.74 9.14
N GLU A 57 5.35 -3.81 9.89
CA GLU A 57 6.40 -4.53 10.65
C GLU A 57 7.46 -5.14 9.73
N GLN A 58 7.05 -5.67 8.57
CA GLN A 58 7.94 -6.16 7.52
C GLN A 58 8.73 -5.05 6.79
N GLY A 59 8.58 -3.79 7.21
CA GLY A 59 9.32 -2.66 6.65
C GLY A 59 8.77 -2.12 5.33
N ASN A 60 7.50 -2.40 4.99
CA ASN A 60 6.89 -1.74 3.84
C ASN A 60 6.82 -0.23 4.05
N GLU A 61 7.06 0.53 2.97
CA GLU A 61 6.98 1.99 3.02
C GLU A 61 5.59 2.49 3.44
N ALA A 62 5.56 3.44 4.37
CA ALA A 62 4.32 4.05 4.88
C ALA A 62 3.46 4.70 3.77
N LYS A 63 4.12 5.24 2.73
CA LYS A 63 3.48 5.85 1.55
C LYS A 63 2.86 4.84 0.59
N ARG A 64 3.17 3.54 0.73
CA ARG A 64 2.63 2.48 -0.13
C ARG A 64 1.11 2.43 0.01
N ILE A 65 0.41 2.33 -1.12
CA ILE A 65 -1.07 2.28 -1.17
C ILE A 65 -1.57 0.84 -1.27
N VAL A 66 -0.83 -0.03 -1.97
CA VAL A 66 -1.25 -1.38 -2.33
C VAL A 66 -0.22 -2.41 -1.87
N LEU A 67 -0.69 -3.42 -1.13
CA LEU A 67 0.08 -4.60 -0.70
C LEU A 67 -0.03 -5.73 -1.73
N ARG A 68 0.18 -5.42 -3.01
CA ARG A 68 0.11 -6.44 -4.06
C ARG A 68 1.30 -7.38 -3.89
N PRO A 69 1.09 -8.71 -3.84
CA PRO A 69 2.20 -9.65 -3.79
C PRO A 69 3.01 -9.55 -5.08
N VAL A 70 4.32 -9.73 -4.94
CA VAL A 70 5.23 -9.88 -6.08
C VAL A 70 4.90 -11.20 -6.78
N LYS A 71 4.79 -11.18 -8.11
CA LYS A 71 4.46 -12.39 -8.89
C LYS A 71 5.64 -13.35 -9.01
N HIS A 72 6.84 -12.80 -9.18
CA HIS A 72 8.06 -13.56 -9.45
C HIS A 72 9.19 -13.08 -8.56
N VAL A 73 9.13 -13.42 -7.27
CA VAL A 73 10.05 -12.92 -6.23
C VAL A 73 11.51 -13.14 -6.64
N ASN A 74 11.86 -14.36 -7.05
CA ASN A 74 13.23 -14.71 -7.42
C ASN A 74 13.74 -13.91 -8.63
N ILE A 75 12.87 -13.62 -9.60
CA ILE A 75 13.24 -12.83 -10.79
C ILE A 75 13.45 -11.38 -10.39
N ASP A 76 12.52 -10.79 -9.64
CA ASP A 76 12.62 -9.41 -9.17
C ASP A 76 13.87 -9.19 -8.30
N GLU A 77 14.21 -10.16 -7.44
CA GLU A 77 15.43 -10.14 -6.62
C GLU A 77 16.70 -10.24 -7.49
N ALA A 78 16.75 -11.17 -8.44
CA ALA A 78 17.88 -11.32 -9.35
C ALA A 78 18.11 -10.07 -10.20
N VAL A 79 17.03 -9.48 -10.74
CA VAL A 79 17.08 -8.24 -11.51
C VAL A 79 17.53 -7.07 -10.63
N LEU A 80 17.02 -6.96 -9.39
CA LEU A 80 17.44 -5.92 -8.46
C LEU A 80 18.94 -6.03 -8.13
N LEU A 81 19.43 -7.26 -7.89
CA LEU A 81 20.85 -7.50 -7.64
C LEU A 81 21.69 -7.09 -8.85
N TRP A 82 21.32 -7.54 -10.05
CA TRP A 82 22.01 -7.18 -11.29
C TRP A 82 22.07 -5.67 -11.51
N VAL A 83 20.96 -4.95 -11.29
CA VAL A 83 20.89 -3.48 -11.40
C VAL A 83 21.82 -2.80 -10.39
N LYS A 84 21.88 -3.29 -9.14
CA LYS A 84 22.79 -2.76 -8.12
C LYS A 84 24.26 -2.98 -8.52
N THR A 85 24.59 -4.16 -9.03
CA THR A 85 25.95 -4.47 -9.50
C THR A 85 26.36 -3.58 -10.67
N LEU A 86 25.47 -3.34 -11.65
CA LEU A 86 25.78 -2.43 -12.75
C LEU A 86 25.99 -0.98 -12.30
N ARG A 87 25.16 -0.49 -11.37
CA ARG A 87 25.30 0.87 -10.81
C ARG A 87 26.58 1.05 -10.01
N THR A 88 26.98 0.05 -9.22
CA THR A 88 28.25 0.09 -8.47
C THR A 88 29.47 0.12 -9.40
N ASN A 89 29.35 -0.50 -10.59
CA ASN A 89 30.35 -0.43 -11.65
C ASN A 89 30.28 0.85 -12.51
N GLY A 90 29.42 1.82 -12.17
CA GLY A 90 29.25 3.07 -12.91
C GLY A 90 28.55 2.93 -14.27
N ILE A 91 27.91 1.79 -14.54
CA ILE A 91 27.23 1.53 -15.81
C ILE A 91 25.80 2.08 -15.74
N SER A 92 25.49 3.02 -16.62
CA SER A 92 24.16 3.58 -16.80
C SER A 92 23.21 2.55 -17.42
N LEU A 93 22.11 2.23 -16.73
CA LEU A 93 21.06 1.35 -17.23
C LEU A 93 19.94 2.15 -17.88
N ASN A 94 19.60 1.80 -19.12
CA ASN A 94 18.46 2.40 -19.81
C ASN A 94 17.17 1.65 -19.49
N GLY A 95 16.08 2.39 -19.24
CA GLY A 95 14.77 1.81 -18.87
C GLY A 95 14.21 0.76 -19.84
N PRO A 96 14.38 0.89 -21.17
CA PRO A 96 13.94 -0.13 -22.13
C PRO A 96 14.64 -1.50 -21.95
N LEU A 97 15.85 -1.55 -21.40
CA LEU A 97 16.54 -2.82 -21.12
C LEU A 97 15.90 -3.59 -19.96
N LEU A 98 15.14 -2.90 -19.10
CA LEU A 98 14.47 -3.46 -17.93
C LEU A 98 12.98 -3.74 -18.17
N LYS A 99 12.41 -3.17 -19.24
CA LYS A 99 11.03 -3.45 -19.64
C LYS A 99 11.02 -4.63 -20.60
N VAL A 100 10.48 -5.75 -20.13
CA VAL A 100 9.85 -6.75 -21.00
C VAL A 100 8.36 -6.47 -21.03
#